data_AF-A0A4R8WBR6-F1
#
_entry.id   AF-A0A4R8WBR6-F1
#
_cell.length_a   1.000
_cell.length_b   1.000
_cell.length_c   1.000
_cell.angle_alpha   90.00
_cell.angle_beta   90.00
_cell.angle_gamma   90.00
#
_symmetry.space_group_name_H-M   'P 1'
#
loop_
_entity.id
_entity.type
_entity.pdbx_description
1 polymer ?
#
loop_
_entity_poly.entity_id
_entity_poly.type
_entity_poly.pdbx_seq_one_letter_code
_entity_poly.pdbx_strand_id
1 'polypeptide(L)'
;MHAPAFSRRAREAIARLGPPTSPRSPLSPLSPREAEVAELVGAGMTNREVAHRLFLSERTVENHVSNILQRLGLPNRAAVAAWVSRQHPA
;
A
#
# COMPACT_ATOMS: atom_id res chain seq x y z
N MET A 1 10.02 -18.74 -15.55
CA MET A 1 10.84 -18.15 -14.47
C MET A 1 9.92 -17.86 -13.29
N HIS A 2 9.89 -18.73 -12.29
CA HIS A 2 9.04 -18.56 -11.10
C HIS A 2 9.71 -17.58 -10.13
N ALA A 3 9.06 -16.44 -9.86
CA ALA A 3 9.48 -15.55 -8.79
C ALA A 3 9.30 -16.26 -7.43
N PRO A 4 10.27 -16.16 -6.50
CA PRO A 4 10.22 -16.90 -5.25
C PRO A 4 9.11 -16.37 -4.34
N ALA A 5 8.48 -17.29 -3.62
CA ALA A 5 7.50 -16.99 -2.57
C ALA A 5 8.18 -16.19 -1.45
N PHE A 6 8.05 -14.86 -1.49
CA PHE A 6 8.54 -14.01 -0.40
C PHE A 6 7.62 -14.17 0.81
N SER A 7 8.01 -15.14 1.63
CA SER A 7 7.40 -15.50 2.89
C SER A 7 7.34 -14.29 3.84
N ARG A 8 6.24 -14.26 4.58
CA ARG A 8 5.85 -13.34 5.66
C ARG A 8 6.97 -12.88 6.62
N ARG A 9 8.12 -13.58 6.70
CA ARG A 9 9.25 -13.29 7.60
C ARG A 9 10.16 -12.13 7.17
N ALA A 10 10.27 -11.81 5.88
CA ALA A 10 11.14 -10.71 5.44
C ALA A 10 10.59 -9.33 5.83
N ARG A 11 9.27 -9.21 6.01
CA ARG A 11 8.59 -7.96 6.35
C ARG A 11 8.89 -7.47 7.78
N GLU A 12 9.15 -8.36 8.72
CA GLU A 12 9.50 -8.00 10.10
C GLU A 12 10.94 -7.49 10.23
N ALA A 13 11.85 -7.92 9.35
CA ALA A 13 13.24 -7.49 9.36
C ALA A 13 13.41 -6.06 8.78
N ILE A 14 12.67 -5.72 7.72
CA ILE A 14 12.73 -4.39 7.09
C ILE A 14 12.12 -3.31 8.00
N ALA A 15 11.14 -3.65 8.83
CA ALA A 15 10.57 -2.74 9.83
C ALA A 15 11.60 -2.25 10.87
N ARG A 16 12.68 -3.02 11.13
CA ARG A 16 13.73 -2.62 12.09
C ARG A 16 14.81 -1.72 11.51
N LEU A 17 14.93 -1.62 10.18
CA LEU A 17 16.00 -0.89 9.51
C LEU A 17 15.62 0.49 8.98
N GLY A 18 14.35 0.90 9.09
CA GLY A 18 13.87 2.28 8.88
C GLY A 18 14.29 2.94 7.54
N PRO A 19 13.40 3.11 6.55
CA PRO A 19 13.77 3.80 5.31
C PRO A 19 14.12 5.29 5.55
N PRO A 20 15.02 5.88 4.74
CA PRO A 20 15.40 7.28 4.85
C PRO A 20 14.16 8.17 4.76
N THR A 21 14.00 9.03 5.76
CA THR A 21 12.89 9.95 5.97
C THR A 21 12.69 10.87 4.75
N SER A 22 11.67 10.57 3.94
CA SER A 22 11.05 11.53 3.02
C SER A 22 9.99 12.35 3.78
N PRO A 23 9.71 13.61 3.36
CA PRO A 23 8.80 14.50 4.09
C PRO A 23 7.42 13.85 4.24
N ARG A 24 6.99 13.72 5.50
CA ARG A 24 5.84 12.94 5.96
C ARG A 24 4.52 13.57 5.51
N SER A 25 3.77 12.87 4.66
CA SER A 25 2.32 13.07 4.52
C SER A 25 1.57 12.13 5.49
N PRO A 26 0.43 12.53 6.09
CA PRO A 26 -0.09 11.96 7.34
C PRO A 26 -0.99 10.74 7.10
N LEU A 27 -0.52 9.71 6.38
CA LEU A 27 -1.20 8.41 6.35
C LEU A 27 -0.81 7.61 7.60
N SER A 28 -1.14 8.17 8.77
CA SER A 28 -0.60 7.84 10.10
C SER A 28 -0.79 6.39 10.61
N PRO A 29 -1.59 5.48 9.99
CA PRO A 29 -1.53 4.04 10.32
C PRO A 29 -0.85 3.16 9.24
N LEU A 30 -0.50 3.70 8.07
CA LEU A 30 0.07 2.92 6.97
C LEU A 30 1.59 3.00 6.93
N SER A 31 2.25 1.92 6.51
CA SER A 31 3.67 1.99 6.15
C SER A 31 3.85 2.86 4.89
N PRO A 32 5.06 3.40 4.62
CA PRO A 32 5.30 4.21 3.42
C PRO A 32 4.86 3.54 2.11
N ARG A 33 5.09 2.22 2.00
CA ARG A 33 4.69 1.48 0.81
C ARG A 33 3.18 1.26 0.72
N GLU A 34 2.50 1.08 1.84
CA GLU A 34 1.04 0.98 1.87
C GLU A 34 0.38 2.33 1.60
N ALA A 35 0.99 3.42 2.07
CA ALA A 35 0.60 4.78 1.72
C ALA A 35 0.63 5.00 0.21
N GLU A 36 1.76 4.70 -0.46
CA GLU A 36 1.86 4.77 -1.92
C GLU A 36 0.79 3.94 -2.64
N VAL A 37 0.55 2.70 -2.19
CA VAL A 37 -0.49 1.85 -2.78
C VAL A 37 -1.89 2.43 -2.55
N ALA A 38 -2.18 2.96 -1.35
CA ALA A 38 -3.46 3.57 -1.03
C ALA A 38 -3.74 4.78 -1.92
N GLU A 39 -2.75 5.65 -2.14
CA GLU A 39 -2.87 6.82 -3.02
C GLU A 39 -3.24 6.42 -4.45
N LEU A 40 -2.53 5.45 -5.04
CA LEU A 40 -2.80 5.00 -6.41
C LEU A 40 -4.17 4.31 -6.53
N VAL A 41 -4.57 3.52 -5.52
CA VAL A 41 -5.92 2.95 -5.45
C VAL A 41 -6.97 4.03 -5.30
N GLY A 42 -6.70 5.07 -4.52
CA GLY A 42 -7.58 6.23 -4.36
C GLY A 42 -7.74 7.04 -5.63
N ALA A 43 -6.71 7.07 -6.48
CA ALA A 43 -6.77 7.59 -7.84
C ALA A 43 -7.51 6.69 -8.84
N GLY A 44 -8.09 5.56 -8.38
CA GLY A 44 -8.89 4.65 -9.20
C GLY A 44 -8.10 3.56 -9.93
N MET A 45 -6.77 3.48 -9.74
CA MET A 45 -5.94 2.48 -10.43
C MET A 45 -6.28 1.06 -10.01
N THR A 46 -6.20 0.12 -10.95
CA THR A 46 -6.31 -1.32 -10.74
C THR A 46 -5.03 -1.91 -10.15
N ASN A 47 -5.11 -3.09 -9.54
CA ASN A 47 -3.92 -3.77 -8.99
C ASN A 47 -2.83 -3.97 -10.05
N ARG A 48 -3.20 -4.21 -11.31
CA ARG A 48 -2.28 -4.32 -12.45
C ARG A 48 -1.56 -3.02 -12.76
N GLU A 49 -2.29 -1.90 -12.80
CA GLU A 49 -1.68 -0.58 -13.07
C GLU A 49 -0.79 -0.13 -11.91
N VAL A 50 -1.21 -0.37 -10.67
CA VAL A 50 -0.40 -0.14 -9.47
C VAL A 50 0.86 -1.01 -9.51
N ALA A 51 0.73 -2.29 -9.86
CA ALA A 51 1.85 -3.22 -9.98
C ALA A 51 2.87 -2.73 -11.01
N HIS A 52 2.40 -2.30 -12.18
CA HIS A 52 3.26 -1.70 -13.21
C HIS A 52 3.95 -0.43 -12.73
N ARG A 53 3.21 0.50 -12.11
CA ARG A 53 3.75 1.79 -11.66
C ARG A 53 4.77 1.64 -10.54
N LEU A 54 4.57 0.66 -9.68
CA LEU A 54 5.40 0.42 -8.50
C LEU A 54 6.45 -0.69 -8.70
N PHE A 55 6.56 -1.27 -9.90
CA PHE A 55 7.44 -2.40 -10.24
C PHE A 55 7.23 -3.61 -9.31
N LEU A 56 5.97 -3.98 -9.08
CA LEU A 56 5.55 -5.12 -8.26
C LEU A 56 4.79 -6.16 -9.08
N SER A 57 4.54 -7.33 -8.49
CA SER A 57 3.53 -8.26 -9.01
C SER A 57 2.12 -7.83 -8.58
N GLU A 58 1.11 -8.17 -9.38
CA GLU A 58 -0.30 -7.96 -9.02
C GLU A 58 -0.64 -8.59 -7.66
N ARG A 59 -0.12 -9.81 -7.42
CA ARG A 59 -0.29 -10.52 -6.14
C ARG A 59 0.32 -9.77 -4.96
N THR A 60 1.44 -9.09 -5.17
CA THR A 60 2.05 -8.24 -4.14
C THR A 60 1.14 -7.06 -3.81
N VAL A 61 0.56 -6.42 -4.83
CA VAL A 61 -0.38 -5.31 -4.66
C VAL A 61 -1.65 -5.75 -3.95
N GLU A 62 -2.25 -6.88 -4.34
CA GLU A 62 -3.41 -7.46 -3.64
C GLU A 62 -3.16 -7.62 -2.13
N ASN A 63 -1.98 -8.11 -1.76
CA ASN A 63 -1.60 -8.28 -0.37
C ASN A 63 -1.45 -6.92 0.34
N HIS A 64 -0.90 -5.90 -0.33
CA HIS A 64 -0.86 -4.55 0.23
C HIS A 64 -2.27 -3.97 0.41
N VAL A 65 -3.16 -4.11 -0.58
CA VAL A 65 -4.56 -3.66 -0.47
C VAL A 65 -5.27 -4.37 0.68
N SER A 66 -5.07 -5.68 0.83
CA SER A 66 -5.65 -6.45 1.94
C SER A 66 -5.16 -5.95 3.30
N ASN A 67 -3.88 -5.66 3.44
CA ASN A 67 -3.31 -5.11 4.67
C ASN A 67 -3.81 -3.69 4.95
N ILE A 68 -3.94 -2.85 3.92
CA ILE A 68 -4.49 -1.49 4.04
C ILE A 68 -5.93 -1.57 4.58
N LEU A 69 -6.78 -2.40 3.99
CA LEU A 69 -8.16 -2.60 4.45
C LEU A 69 -8.21 -3.04 5.91
N GLN A 70 -7.39 -4.01 6.30
CA GLN A 70 -7.33 -4.47 7.69
C GLN A 70 -6.84 -3.38 8.65
N ARG A 71 -5.77 -2.67 8.31
CA ARG A 71 -5.19 -1.62 9.16
C ARG A 71 -6.11 -0.42 9.34
N LEU A 72 -6.87 -0.09 8.29
CA LEU A 72 -7.81 1.03 8.31
C LEU A 72 -9.21 0.63 8.79
N GLY A 73 -9.47 -0.67 9.00
CA GLY A 73 -10.82 -1.17 9.32
C GLY A 73 -11.83 -0.92 8.20
N LEU A 74 -11.37 -0.91 6.94
CA LEU A 74 -12.22 -0.58 5.78
C LEU A 74 -12.75 -1.85 5.10
N PRO A 75 -14.01 -1.82 4.63
CA PRO A 75 -14.65 -3.01 4.10
C PRO A 75 -14.22 -3.37 2.67
N ASN A 76 -13.75 -2.40 1.88
CA ASN A 76 -13.43 -2.62 0.47
C ASN A 76 -12.55 -1.51 -0.12
N ARG A 77 -12.05 -1.74 -1.34
CA ARG A 77 -11.18 -0.78 -2.06
C ARG A 77 -11.82 0.58 -2.30
N ALA A 78 -13.15 0.65 -2.46
CA ALA A 78 -13.83 1.92 -2.69
C ALA A 78 -13.81 2.79 -1.42
N ALA A 79 -13.89 2.15 -0.24
CA ALA A 79 -13.71 2.83 1.03
C ALA A 79 -12.28 3.38 1.22
N VAL A 80 -11.26 2.74 0.62
CA VAL A 80 -9.89 3.28 0.57
C VAL A 80 -9.86 4.58 -0.22
N ALA A 81 -10.50 4.63 -1.39
CA ALA A 81 -10.56 5.86 -2.18
C ALA A 81 -11.22 7.01 -1.40
N ALA A 82 -12.37 6.75 -0.77
CA ALA A 82 -13.01 7.74 0.09
C ALA A 82 -12.12 8.18 1.26
N TRP A 83 -11.34 7.27 1.84
CA TRP A 83 -10.41 7.57 2.92
C TRP A 83 -9.23 8.44 2.47
N VAL A 84 -8.66 8.18 1.29
CA VAL A 84 -7.60 9.01 0.69
C VAL A 84 -8.12 10.42 0.40
N SER A 85 -9.30 10.56 -0.19
CA SER A 85 -9.89 11.88 -0.49
C SER A 85 -10.11 12.74 0.76
N ARG A 86 -10.35 12.14 1.93
CA ARG A 86 -10.49 12.89 3.19
C ARG A 86 -9.16 13.41 3.74
N GLN A 87 -8.02 12.85 3.30
CA GLN A 87 -6.70 13.23 3.79
C GLN A 87 -6.00 14.28 2.93
N HIS A 88 -6.45 14.45 1.69
CA HIS A 88 -6.08 15.56 0.83
C HIS A 88 -7.29 16.48 0.63
N PRO A 89 -7.67 17.29 1.63
CA PRO A 89 -8.62 18.36 1.39
C PRO A 89 -8.02 19.30 0.32
N ALA A 90 -8.82 19.63 -0.69
CA ALA A 90 -8.45 20.54 -1.77
C ALA A 90 -8.05 21.93 -1.25
#